data_AF-A0A117ML97-F1
#
_entry.id   AF-A0A117ML97-F1
#
_cell.length_a   1.000
_cell.length_b   1.000
_cell.length_c   1.000
_cell.angle_alpha   90.00
_cell.angle_beta   90.00
_cell.angle_gamma   90.00
#
_symmetry.space_group_name_H-M   'P 1'
#
loop_
_entity.id
_entity.type
_entity.pdbx_description
1 polymer ?
#
loop_
_entity_poly.entity_id
_entity_poly.type
_entity_poly.pdbx_seq_one_letter_code
_entity_poly.pdbx_strand_id
1 'polypeptide(L)'
;MRRAVRGTVLWRGLGVAALLVVAACSPPVRRRCLTYGATAEEAAAALPGDDLLPRPDVVSTRAVTIGAAASAVWPWLVQMGSGRGGAYTYDWIENLFGLDMHSADEILPQFQRLAAGDVLPLGPDGPGMRVEICDPETTLAFRSDDGRWVWTFHVRTNEQGTRLISRNRIASGAAPWLRRVIQRAVIEPGSLIMERRMLRGIRDRAERGAAPVPVPARSS
;
A
#
# COMPACT_ATOMS: atom_id res chain seq x y z
N MET A 1 45.32 -16.53 20.81
CA MET A 1 44.99 -15.14 20.40
C MET A 1 43.86 -14.98 19.35
N ARG A 2 43.12 -16.02 18.92
CA ARG A 2 42.04 -15.89 17.90
C ARG A 2 40.61 -15.66 18.45
N ARG A 3 40.37 -15.71 19.76
CA ARG A 3 39.03 -15.55 20.36
C ARG A 3 38.61 -14.08 20.62
N ALA A 4 39.55 -13.17 20.84
CA ALA A 4 39.24 -11.78 21.21
C ALA A 4 38.74 -10.93 20.03
N VAL A 5 39.24 -11.17 18.81
CA VAL A 5 38.88 -10.38 17.62
C VAL A 5 37.45 -10.69 17.12
N ARG A 6 36.97 -11.93 17.32
CA ARG A 6 35.57 -12.31 17.00
C ARG A 6 34.55 -11.61 17.89
N GLY A 7 34.92 -11.30 19.15
CA GLY A 7 34.08 -10.52 20.06
C GLY A 7 33.88 -9.09 19.55
N THR A 8 34.96 -8.33 19.32
CA THR A 8 34.86 -6.91 18.97
C THR A 8 34.12 -6.63 17.65
N VAL A 9 34.21 -7.53 16.67
CA VAL A 9 33.45 -7.42 15.40
C VAL A 9 31.96 -7.70 15.61
N LEU A 10 31.60 -8.68 16.44
CA LEU A 10 30.20 -8.96 16.79
C LEU A 10 29.55 -7.77 17.52
N TRP A 11 30.27 -7.16 18.46
CA TRP A 11 29.78 -6.02 19.25
C TRP A 11 29.62 -4.74 18.41
N ARG A 12 30.50 -4.50 17.43
CA ARG A 12 30.34 -3.39 16.47
C ARG A 12 29.16 -3.61 15.53
N GLY A 13 28.93 -4.84 15.06
CA GLY A 13 27.76 -5.19 14.25
C GLY A 13 26.44 -5.02 15.01
N LEU A 14 26.40 -5.43 16.28
CA LEU A 14 25.26 -5.23 17.18
C LEU A 14 24.97 -3.74 17.44
N GLY A 15 26.00 -2.92 17.62
CA GLY A 15 25.85 -1.47 17.80
C GLY A 15 25.27 -0.75 16.58
N VAL A 16 25.73 -1.11 15.37
CA VAL A 16 25.19 -0.55 14.12
C VAL A 16 23.74 -0.99 13.90
N ALA A 17 23.42 -2.26 14.13
CA ALA A 17 22.05 -2.76 14.00
C ALA A 17 21.09 -2.07 14.97
N ALA A 18 21.51 -1.85 16.23
CA ALA A 18 20.70 -1.12 17.21
C ALA A 18 20.45 0.34 16.78
N LEU A 19 21.47 1.03 16.28
CA LEU A 19 21.35 2.40 15.75
C LEU A 19 20.39 2.48 14.55
N LEU A 20 20.45 1.52 13.64
CA LEU A 20 19.53 1.44 12.50
C LEU A 20 18.08 1.21 12.96
N VAL A 21 17.85 0.34 13.95
CA VAL A 21 16.52 0.13 14.54
C VAL A 21 16.00 1.41 15.21
N VAL A 22 16.85 2.11 15.97
CA VAL A 22 16.48 3.40 16.60
C VAL A 22 16.15 4.45 15.54
N ALA A 23 16.96 4.57 14.50
CA ALA A 23 16.72 5.51 13.41
C ALA A 23 15.43 5.19 12.64
N ALA A 24 15.17 3.92 12.33
CA ALA A 24 13.93 3.47 11.68
C ALA A 24 12.69 3.73 12.55
N CYS A 25 12.82 3.55 13.87
CA CYS A 25 11.75 3.85 14.83
C CYS A 25 11.58 5.36 15.10
N SER A 26 12.48 6.22 14.62
CA SER A 26 12.40 7.65 14.88
C SER A 26 11.14 8.27 14.26
N PRO A 27 10.46 9.21 14.95
CA PRO A 27 9.24 9.84 14.45
C PRO A 27 9.34 10.41 13.01
N PRO A 28 10.40 11.12 12.60
CA PRO A 28 10.46 11.67 11.24
C PRO A 28 10.63 10.61 10.16
N VAL A 29 11.44 9.57 10.41
CA VAL A 29 11.64 8.46 9.46
C VAL A 29 10.36 7.65 9.34
N ARG A 30 9.75 7.30 10.49
CA ARG A 30 8.47 6.62 10.53
C ARG A 30 7.38 7.40 9.81
N ARG A 31 7.28 8.72 10.04
CA ARG A 31 6.30 9.58 9.34
C ARG A 31 6.51 9.53 7.83
N ARG A 32 7.75 9.69 7.35
CA ARG A 32 8.06 9.57 5.90
C ARG A 32 7.69 8.21 5.34
N CYS A 33 7.87 7.15 6.13
CA CYS A 33 7.51 5.79 5.73
C CYS A 33 6.00 5.61 5.56
N LEU A 34 5.21 6.17 6.48
CA LEU A 34 3.75 6.06 6.50
C LEU A 34 3.06 7.05 5.56
N THR A 35 3.70 8.18 5.21
CA THR A 35 3.10 9.22 4.38
C THR A 35 3.76 9.37 3.01
N TYR A 36 4.32 8.29 2.46
CA TYR A 36 5.08 8.36 1.22
C TYR A 36 4.24 8.91 0.05
N GLY A 37 4.74 9.97 -0.58
CA GLY A 37 4.09 10.60 -1.73
C GLY A 37 2.83 11.41 -1.39
N ALA A 38 2.24 11.23 -0.21
CA ALA A 38 1.10 12.00 0.28
C ALA A 38 1.53 13.34 0.89
N THR A 39 0.68 14.36 0.74
CA THR A 39 0.85 15.64 1.44
C THR A 39 0.45 15.49 2.92
N ALA A 40 0.83 16.48 3.74
CA ALA A 40 0.41 16.50 5.14
C ALA A 40 -1.12 16.63 5.29
N GLU A 41 -1.76 17.35 4.37
CA GLU A 41 -3.21 17.50 4.31
C GLU A 41 -3.89 16.20 3.92
N GLU A 42 -3.43 15.53 2.85
CA GLU A 42 -3.96 14.22 2.44
C GLU A 42 -3.85 13.20 3.58
N ALA A 43 -2.73 13.19 4.31
CA ALA A 43 -2.51 12.29 5.43
C ALA A 43 -3.40 12.59 6.65
N ALA A 44 -3.84 13.85 6.82
CA ALA A 44 -4.68 14.28 7.95
C ALA A 44 -6.19 14.29 7.63
N ALA A 45 -6.56 14.37 6.34
CA ALA A 45 -7.94 14.43 5.90
C ALA A 45 -8.69 13.12 6.21
N ALA A 46 -9.98 13.23 6.55
CA ALA A 46 -10.87 12.08 6.58
C ALA A 46 -11.12 11.57 5.14
N LEU A 47 -11.04 10.25 4.95
CA LEU A 47 -11.36 9.59 3.69
C LEU A 47 -12.51 8.59 3.89
N PRO A 48 -13.30 8.32 2.83
CA PRO A 48 -14.30 7.25 2.87
C PRO A 48 -13.70 5.92 3.35
N GLY A 49 -14.41 5.23 4.25
CA GLY A 49 -13.96 4.00 4.88
C GLY A 49 -13.11 4.18 6.14
N ASP A 50 -12.71 5.41 6.52
CA ASP A 50 -12.04 5.66 7.80
C ASP A 50 -12.90 5.28 9.01
N ASP A 51 -14.23 5.35 8.86
CA ASP A 51 -15.26 4.99 9.82
C ASP A 51 -15.42 3.47 10.00
N LEU A 52 -14.97 2.65 9.05
CA LEU A 52 -14.97 1.18 9.16
C LEU A 52 -13.98 0.69 10.23
N LEU A 53 -12.96 1.48 10.56
CA LEU A 53 -12.05 1.25 11.68
C LEU A 53 -11.70 2.57 12.39
N PRO A 54 -12.55 3.04 13.32
CA PRO A 54 -12.39 4.36 13.95
C PRO A 54 -11.14 4.47 14.85
N ARG A 55 -10.67 3.35 15.42
CA ARG A 55 -9.57 3.30 16.38
C ARG A 55 -8.39 2.45 15.87
N PRO A 56 -7.64 2.91 14.86
CA PRO A 56 -6.44 2.22 14.39
C PRO A 56 -5.24 2.51 15.28
N ASP A 57 -4.32 1.54 15.38
CA ASP A 57 -3.00 1.73 15.99
C ASP A 57 -1.98 2.27 14.98
N VAL A 58 -2.17 1.94 13.69
CA VAL A 58 -1.32 2.38 12.59
C VAL A 58 -2.19 2.91 11.45
N VAL A 59 -1.86 4.11 10.98
CA VAL A 59 -2.42 4.70 9.76
C VAL A 59 -1.27 4.99 8.80
N SER A 60 -1.35 4.44 7.60
CA SER A 60 -0.47 4.76 6.47
C SER A 60 -1.31 5.42 5.38
N THR A 61 -0.85 6.54 4.85
CA THR A 61 -1.46 7.23 3.70
C THR A 61 -0.39 7.44 2.64
N ARG A 62 -0.44 6.68 1.56
CA ARG A 62 0.54 6.76 0.47
C ARG A 62 -0.17 7.20 -0.78
N ALA A 63 0.48 8.03 -1.60
CA ALA A 63 -0.16 8.59 -2.78
C ALA A 63 0.78 8.70 -3.97
N VAL A 64 0.20 8.61 -5.16
CA VAL A 64 0.89 8.82 -6.44
C VAL A 64 0.00 9.63 -7.37
N THR A 65 0.62 10.46 -8.21
CA THR A 65 -0.07 11.12 -9.32
C THR A 65 0.16 10.31 -10.59
N ILE A 66 -0.91 10.05 -11.33
CA ILE A 66 -0.97 9.22 -12.53
C ILE A 66 -1.42 10.12 -13.67
N GLY A 67 -0.64 10.20 -14.75
CA GLY A 67 -0.94 10.98 -15.95
C GLY A 67 -2.02 10.36 -16.84
N ALA A 68 -3.11 9.85 -16.24
CA ALA A 68 -4.23 9.22 -16.92
C ALA A 68 -5.55 9.56 -16.21
N ALA A 69 -6.67 9.43 -16.92
CA ALA A 69 -8.01 9.63 -16.36
C ALA A 69 -8.38 8.54 -15.34
N ALA A 70 -9.30 8.85 -14.42
CA ALA A 70 -9.75 7.92 -13.38
C ALA A 70 -10.30 6.62 -14.00
N SER A 71 -11.03 6.71 -15.11
CA SER A 71 -11.53 5.59 -15.90
C SER A 71 -10.45 4.66 -16.47
N ALA A 72 -9.23 5.16 -16.66
CA ALA A 72 -8.08 4.34 -17.08
C ALA A 72 -7.34 3.71 -15.88
N VAL A 73 -7.47 4.29 -14.69
CA VAL A 73 -6.87 3.79 -13.44
C VAL A 73 -7.76 2.74 -12.77
N TRP A 74 -9.06 2.98 -12.74
CA TRP A 74 -10.04 2.19 -12.00
C TRP A 74 -10.03 0.69 -12.32
N PRO A 75 -9.96 0.26 -13.60
CA PRO A 75 -9.92 -1.17 -13.94
C PRO A 75 -8.74 -1.92 -13.31
N TRP A 76 -7.60 -1.26 -13.12
CA TRP A 76 -6.42 -1.84 -12.46
C TRP A 76 -6.65 -2.07 -10.96
N LEU A 77 -7.40 -1.19 -10.30
CA LEU A 77 -7.78 -1.34 -8.89
C LEU A 77 -8.78 -2.50 -8.72
N VAL A 78 -9.80 -2.54 -9.58
CA VAL A 78 -10.88 -3.54 -9.52
C VAL A 78 -10.37 -4.96 -9.75
N GLN A 79 -9.42 -5.15 -10.65
CA GLN A 79 -8.88 -6.49 -10.93
C GLN A 79 -7.78 -6.93 -9.95
N MET A 80 -7.33 -6.07 -9.05
CA MET A 80 -6.28 -6.40 -8.10
C MET A 80 -6.71 -7.54 -7.16
N GLY A 81 -5.76 -8.42 -6.79
CA GLY A 81 -5.99 -9.51 -5.83
C GLY A 81 -5.29 -10.82 -6.19
N SER A 82 -5.19 -11.72 -5.21
CA SER A 82 -4.63 -13.07 -5.42
C SER A 82 -5.59 -13.90 -6.28
N GLY A 83 -5.05 -14.67 -7.23
CA GLY A 83 -5.84 -15.35 -8.26
C GLY A 83 -6.57 -14.42 -9.24
N ARG A 84 -6.28 -13.10 -9.21
CA ARG A 84 -6.84 -12.07 -10.09
C ARG A 84 -5.74 -11.43 -10.95
N GLY A 85 -5.75 -10.10 -11.11
CA GLY A 85 -4.73 -9.35 -11.86
C GLY A 85 -3.41 -9.13 -11.12
N GLY A 86 -3.22 -9.72 -9.94
CA GLY A 86 -2.03 -9.57 -9.10
C GLY A 86 -2.08 -8.30 -8.23
N ALA A 87 -0.98 -8.02 -7.51
CA ALA A 87 -0.79 -6.79 -6.71
C ALA A 87 0.19 -5.82 -7.36
N TYR A 88 0.67 -6.10 -8.58
CA TYR A 88 1.62 -5.25 -9.31
C TYR A 88 2.91 -4.99 -8.53
N THR A 89 3.33 -5.90 -7.65
CA THR A 89 4.58 -5.79 -6.89
C THR A 89 5.68 -6.70 -7.45
N TYR A 90 6.63 -7.13 -6.62
CA TYR A 90 7.70 -8.03 -7.04
C TYR A 90 7.21 -9.47 -6.88
N ASP A 91 7.05 -10.19 -7.98
CA ASP A 91 6.62 -11.60 -8.01
C ASP A 91 7.42 -12.49 -7.03
N TRP A 92 8.72 -12.18 -6.79
CA TRP A 92 9.57 -12.94 -5.86
C TRP A 92 9.28 -12.69 -4.37
N ILE A 93 8.79 -11.50 -4.00
CA ILE A 93 8.37 -11.20 -2.62
C ILE A 93 6.98 -11.80 -2.38
N GLU A 94 6.10 -11.72 -3.38
CA GLU A 94 4.77 -12.33 -3.35
C GLU A 94 4.88 -13.85 -3.16
N ASN A 95 5.81 -14.52 -3.85
CA ASN A 95 6.13 -15.93 -3.63
C ASN A 95 6.79 -16.23 -2.28
N LEU A 96 7.60 -15.31 -1.72
CA LEU A 96 8.20 -15.48 -0.39
C LEU A 96 7.16 -15.40 0.74
N PHE A 97 6.06 -14.68 0.53
CA PHE A 97 4.89 -14.65 1.42
C PHE A 97 3.79 -15.66 1.00
N GLY A 98 4.05 -16.49 -0.01
CA GLY A 98 3.13 -17.54 -0.48
C GLY A 98 1.86 -17.01 -1.14
N LEU A 99 1.84 -15.78 -1.67
CA LEU A 99 0.64 -15.11 -2.17
C LEU A 99 0.22 -15.53 -3.60
N ASP A 100 1.07 -16.29 -4.32
CA ASP A 100 0.88 -16.79 -5.70
C ASP A 100 0.24 -15.74 -6.63
N MET A 101 0.92 -14.60 -6.78
CA MET A 101 0.41 -13.45 -7.52
C MET A 101 1.21 -13.29 -8.81
N HIS A 102 0.51 -13.32 -9.95
CA HIS A 102 1.06 -12.97 -11.25
C HIS A 102 0.44 -11.64 -11.70
N SER A 103 1.28 -10.61 -11.84
CA SER A 103 0.81 -9.28 -12.19
C SER A 103 0.40 -9.22 -13.67
N ALA A 104 -0.89 -8.98 -13.94
CA ALA A 104 -1.39 -8.82 -15.29
C ALA A 104 -0.85 -7.53 -15.93
N ASP A 105 -0.52 -7.60 -17.22
CA ASP A 105 -0.10 -6.44 -18.02
C ASP A 105 -1.25 -5.82 -18.84
N GLU A 106 -2.44 -6.42 -18.77
CA GLU A 106 -3.64 -6.00 -19.48
C GLU A 106 -4.86 -5.98 -18.54
N ILE A 107 -5.93 -5.31 -18.97
CA ILE A 107 -7.21 -5.33 -18.27
C ILE A 107 -7.93 -6.64 -18.57
N LEU A 108 -8.28 -7.38 -17.52
CA LEU A 108 -8.91 -8.68 -17.61
C LEU A 108 -10.43 -8.54 -17.44
N PRO A 109 -11.25 -8.75 -18.50
CA PRO A 109 -12.70 -8.50 -18.46
C PRO A 109 -13.43 -9.30 -17.37
N GLN A 110 -12.96 -10.51 -17.07
CA GLN A 110 -13.55 -11.40 -16.07
C GLN A 110 -13.47 -10.84 -14.63
N PHE A 111 -12.55 -9.90 -14.36
CA PHE A 111 -12.36 -9.34 -13.03
C PHE A 111 -13.03 -7.97 -12.85
N GLN A 112 -13.64 -7.40 -13.89
CA GLN A 112 -14.20 -6.04 -13.85
C GLN A 112 -15.56 -5.94 -13.15
N ARG A 113 -16.14 -7.06 -12.72
CA ARG A 113 -17.38 -7.12 -11.93
C ARG A 113 -17.03 -7.35 -10.46
N LEU A 114 -16.65 -6.27 -9.77
CA LEU A 114 -16.45 -6.24 -8.32
C LEU A 114 -17.54 -5.37 -7.70
N ALA A 115 -18.12 -5.82 -6.59
CA ALA A 115 -19.16 -5.12 -5.87
C ALA A 115 -18.92 -5.13 -4.36
N ALA A 116 -19.58 -4.22 -3.65
CA ALA A 116 -19.64 -4.29 -2.19
C ALA A 116 -20.25 -5.62 -1.74
N GLY A 117 -19.64 -6.24 -0.71
CA GLY A 117 -19.98 -7.56 -0.21
C GLY A 117 -19.10 -8.69 -0.75
N ASP A 118 -18.43 -8.51 -1.89
CA ASP A 118 -17.50 -9.50 -2.42
C ASP A 118 -16.32 -9.71 -1.46
N VAL A 119 -15.78 -10.93 -1.39
CA VAL A 119 -14.64 -11.26 -0.53
C VAL A 119 -13.49 -11.76 -1.39
N LEU A 120 -12.34 -11.10 -1.31
CA LEU A 120 -11.12 -11.45 -2.03
C LEU A 120 -10.12 -12.11 -1.08
N PRO A 121 -9.52 -13.26 -1.44
CA PRO A 121 -8.51 -13.89 -0.59
C PRO A 121 -7.19 -13.10 -0.61
N LEU A 122 -6.54 -12.96 0.55
CA LEU A 122 -5.21 -12.39 0.67
C LEU A 122 -4.12 -13.47 0.54
N GLY A 123 -4.05 -14.09 -0.64
CA GLY A 123 -3.22 -15.29 -0.88
C GLY A 123 -3.99 -16.59 -0.60
N PRO A 124 -3.40 -17.76 -0.89
CA PRO A 124 -4.06 -19.07 -0.83
C PRO A 124 -4.64 -19.41 0.55
N ASP A 125 -3.89 -19.08 1.62
CA ASP A 125 -4.25 -19.37 3.02
C ASP A 125 -4.50 -18.10 3.85
N GLY A 126 -4.60 -16.94 3.20
CA GLY A 126 -4.75 -15.65 3.88
C GLY A 126 -6.19 -15.33 4.30
N PRO A 127 -6.38 -14.35 5.19
CA PRO A 127 -7.71 -13.88 5.55
C PRO A 127 -8.43 -13.27 4.33
N GLY A 128 -9.75 -13.36 4.31
CA GLY A 128 -10.57 -12.68 3.31
C GLY A 128 -10.57 -11.16 3.53
N MET A 129 -10.53 -10.43 2.43
CA MET A 129 -10.69 -8.98 2.36
C MET A 129 -12.05 -8.71 1.70
N ARG A 130 -13.04 -8.36 2.52
CA ARG A 130 -14.39 -7.99 2.07
C ARG A 130 -14.38 -6.59 1.50
N VAL A 131 -14.98 -6.40 0.33
CA VAL A 131 -15.25 -5.09 -0.26
C VAL A 131 -16.38 -4.43 0.53
N GLU A 132 -16.08 -3.34 1.23
CA GLU A 132 -17.06 -2.57 1.99
C GLU A 132 -17.58 -1.37 1.17
N ILE A 133 -16.72 -0.76 0.35
CA ILE A 133 -17.07 0.35 -0.53
C ILE A 133 -16.55 0.04 -1.92
N CYS A 134 -17.40 0.19 -2.94
CA CYS A 134 -17.01 0.05 -4.35
C CYS A 134 -17.76 1.10 -5.17
N ASP A 135 -17.31 2.35 -5.05
CA ASP A 135 -17.83 3.50 -5.78
C ASP A 135 -16.95 3.74 -7.01
N PRO A 136 -17.45 3.48 -8.23
CA PRO A 136 -16.66 3.58 -9.45
C PRO A 136 -15.89 4.89 -9.58
N GLU A 137 -14.62 4.77 -9.98
CA GLU A 137 -13.69 5.88 -10.21
C GLU A 137 -13.47 6.82 -9.00
N THR A 138 -13.92 6.41 -7.81
CA THR A 138 -13.92 7.27 -6.61
C THR A 138 -13.31 6.58 -5.41
N THR A 139 -13.88 5.47 -4.94
CA THR A 139 -13.43 4.81 -3.71
C THR A 139 -13.61 3.30 -3.79
N LEU A 140 -12.54 2.57 -3.52
CA LEU A 140 -12.57 1.13 -3.27
C LEU A 140 -12.02 0.86 -1.87
N ALA A 141 -12.82 0.32 -0.96
CA ALA A 141 -12.39 0.02 0.40
C ALA A 141 -12.63 -1.46 0.73
N PHE A 142 -11.61 -2.06 1.32
CA PHE A 142 -11.63 -3.43 1.80
C PHE A 142 -11.51 -3.47 3.32
N ARG A 143 -12.09 -4.48 3.93
CA ARG A 143 -11.94 -4.80 5.35
C ARG A 143 -11.60 -6.28 5.52
N SER A 144 -10.60 -6.57 6.35
CA SER A 144 -10.26 -7.95 6.70
C SER A 144 -11.40 -8.61 7.48
N ASP A 145 -11.54 -9.93 7.35
CA ASP A 145 -12.57 -10.69 8.07
C ASP A 145 -12.47 -10.56 9.60
N ASP A 146 -11.26 -10.41 10.14
CA ASP A 146 -11.05 -10.17 11.58
C ASP A 146 -11.38 -8.72 12.00
N GLY A 147 -11.74 -7.86 11.05
CA GLY A 147 -12.13 -6.46 11.25
C GLY A 147 -11.00 -5.54 11.72
N ARG A 148 -9.74 -6.02 11.73
CA ARG A 148 -8.58 -5.26 12.25
C ARG A 148 -7.82 -4.50 11.19
N TRP A 149 -8.12 -4.70 9.91
CA TRP A 149 -7.47 -3.99 8.82
C TRP A 149 -8.52 -3.43 7.86
N VAL A 150 -8.42 -2.14 7.57
CA VAL A 150 -9.14 -1.47 6.50
C VAL A 150 -8.13 -0.92 5.50
N TRP A 151 -8.33 -1.23 4.23
CA TRP A 151 -7.49 -0.77 3.13
C TRP A 151 -8.34 -0.07 2.08
N THR A 152 -8.14 1.24 1.93
CA THR A 152 -8.91 2.10 1.04
C THR A 152 -8.04 2.65 -0.07
N PHE A 153 -8.52 2.57 -1.30
CA PHE A 153 -8.07 3.36 -2.44
C PHE A 153 -9.06 4.47 -2.71
N HIS A 154 -8.61 5.70 -2.64
CA HIS A 154 -9.40 6.87 -2.97
C HIS A 154 -8.79 7.57 -4.18
N VAL A 155 -9.62 7.80 -5.19
CA VAL A 155 -9.28 8.35 -6.49
C VAL A 155 -9.80 9.78 -6.54
N ARG A 156 -8.93 10.73 -6.85
CA ARG A 156 -9.30 12.13 -7.08
C ARG A 156 -8.74 12.60 -8.41
N THR A 157 -9.55 13.29 -9.20
CA THR A 157 -9.08 13.93 -10.43
C THR A 157 -8.35 15.23 -10.09
N ASN A 158 -7.25 15.52 -10.79
CA ASN A 158 -6.53 16.78 -10.73
C ASN A 158 -6.10 17.24 -12.13
N GLU A 159 -5.48 18.42 -12.23
CA GLU A 159 -5.01 18.98 -13.51
C GLU A 159 -3.95 18.10 -14.22
N GLN A 160 -3.27 17.23 -13.46
CA GLN A 160 -2.21 16.35 -13.95
C GLN A 160 -2.71 14.93 -14.27
N GLY A 161 -4.02 14.68 -14.18
CA GLY A 161 -4.65 13.38 -14.34
C GLY A 161 -5.32 12.90 -13.05
N THR A 162 -4.87 11.77 -12.52
CA THR A 162 -5.47 11.11 -11.37
C THR A 162 -4.52 11.10 -10.18
N ARG A 163 -5.00 11.59 -9.04
CA ARG A 163 -4.38 11.42 -7.73
C ARG A 163 -4.93 10.16 -7.07
N LEU A 164 -4.10 9.12 -6.98
CA LEU A 164 -4.45 7.86 -6.31
C LEU A 164 -3.88 7.88 -4.89
N ILE A 165 -4.76 7.80 -3.90
CA ILE A 165 -4.42 7.74 -2.47
C ILE A 165 -4.76 6.34 -1.95
N SER A 166 -3.78 5.67 -1.36
CA SER A 166 -3.96 4.41 -0.66
C SER A 166 -3.83 4.62 0.85
N ARG A 167 -4.86 4.23 1.60
CA ARG A 167 -4.95 4.36 3.04
C ARG A 167 -5.09 3.01 3.71
N ASN A 168 -4.16 2.70 4.59
CA ASN A 168 -4.18 1.52 5.44
C ASN A 168 -4.44 1.93 6.88
N ARG A 169 -5.45 1.33 7.51
CA ARG A 169 -5.76 1.47 8.94
C ARG A 169 -5.68 0.10 9.58
N ILE A 170 -4.83 -0.07 10.58
CA ILE A 170 -4.57 -1.37 11.22
C ILE A 170 -4.72 -1.23 12.73
N ALA A 171 -5.51 -2.11 13.34
CA ALA A 171 -5.62 -2.31 14.77
C ALA A 171 -4.78 -3.54 15.17
N SER A 172 -3.66 -3.30 15.84
CA SER A 172 -2.75 -4.31 16.36
C SER A 172 -3.04 -4.67 17.83
N GLY A 173 -3.91 -3.91 18.51
CA GLY A 173 -4.34 -4.14 19.88
C GLY A 173 -3.20 -4.03 20.91
N ALA A 174 -3.30 -4.78 22.01
CA ALA A 174 -2.29 -4.83 23.06
C ALA A 174 -1.06 -5.68 22.65
N ALA A 175 -0.42 -5.34 21.52
CA ALA A 175 0.79 -6.00 21.07
C ALA A 175 1.94 -5.76 22.06
N PRO A 176 2.73 -6.79 22.44
CA PRO A 176 3.93 -6.63 23.24
C PRO A 176 4.91 -5.61 22.65
N TRP A 177 5.70 -4.95 23.49
CA TRP A 177 6.62 -3.87 23.06
C TRP A 177 7.58 -4.33 21.95
N LEU A 178 8.08 -5.57 22.02
CA LEU A 178 8.97 -6.13 21.01
C LEU A 178 8.28 -6.24 19.64
N ARG A 179 7.00 -6.65 19.61
CA ARG A 179 6.22 -6.66 18.37
C ARG A 179 6.03 -5.25 17.81
N ARG A 180 5.87 -4.23 18.66
CA ARG A 180 5.79 -2.82 18.20
C ARG A 180 7.10 -2.34 17.57
N VAL A 181 8.25 -2.77 18.11
CA VAL A 181 9.57 -2.45 17.53
C VAL A 181 9.74 -3.15 16.18
N ILE A 182 9.41 -4.44 16.09
CA ILE A 182 9.46 -5.19 14.82
C ILE A 182 8.52 -4.55 13.79
N GLN A 183 7.31 -4.17 14.21
CA GLN A 183 6.35 -3.48 13.35
C GLN A 183 6.96 -2.21 12.75
N ARG A 184 7.57 -1.35 13.57
CA ARG A 184 8.15 -0.07 13.13
C ARG A 184 9.44 -0.21 12.33
N ALA A 185 10.31 -1.12 12.74
CA ALA A 185 11.66 -1.22 12.15
C ALA A 185 11.70 -2.10 10.89
N VAL A 186 10.74 -3.02 10.73
CA VAL A 186 10.76 -4.02 9.65
C VAL A 186 9.49 -3.99 8.83
N ILE A 187 8.32 -4.14 9.47
CA ILE A 187 7.05 -4.31 8.74
C ILE A 187 6.61 -3.02 8.06
N GLU A 188 6.64 -1.88 8.76
CA GLU A 188 6.27 -0.58 8.19
C GLU A 188 7.18 -0.23 6.98
N PRO A 189 8.52 -0.32 7.04
CA PRO A 189 9.39 -0.15 5.87
C PRO A 189 9.16 -1.16 4.74
N GLY A 190 8.97 -2.43 5.07
CA GLY A 190 8.65 -3.47 4.08
C GLY A 190 7.36 -3.16 3.33
N SER A 191 6.30 -2.78 4.07
CA SER A 191 5.02 -2.37 3.49
C SER A 191 5.19 -1.17 2.55
N LEU A 192 6.08 -0.22 2.87
CA LEU A 192 6.35 0.93 1.99
C LEU A 192 6.91 0.46 0.65
N ILE A 193 7.91 -0.40 0.68
CA ILE A 193 8.57 -0.87 -0.55
C ILE A 193 7.54 -1.56 -1.45
N MET A 194 6.72 -2.44 -0.88
CA MET A 194 5.68 -3.16 -1.62
C MET A 194 4.60 -2.22 -2.15
N GLU A 195 3.99 -1.41 -1.29
CA GLU A 195 2.88 -0.53 -1.68
C GLU A 195 3.33 0.56 -2.65
N ARG A 196 4.54 1.10 -2.48
CA ARG A 196 5.14 2.03 -3.45
C ARG A 196 5.30 1.38 -4.82
N ARG A 197 5.68 0.09 -4.87
CA ARG A 197 5.82 -0.64 -6.14
C ARG A 197 4.45 -0.86 -6.77
N MET A 198 3.46 -1.32 -6.01
CA MET A 198 2.07 -1.48 -6.47
C MET A 198 1.54 -0.17 -7.07
N LEU A 199 1.62 0.95 -6.33
CA LEU A 199 1.12 2.25 -6.79
C LEU A 199 1.79 2.70 -8.10
N ARG A 200 3.11 2.46 -8.23
CA ARG A 200 3.84 2.73 -9.47
C ARG A 200 3.47 1.76 -10.58
N GLY A 201 3.24 0.49 -10.28
CA GLY A 201 2.81 -0.53 -11.24
C GLY A 201 1.45 -0.21 -11.85
N ILE A 202 0.51 0.28 -11.03
CA ILE A 202 -0.79 0.81 -11.49
C ILE A 202 -0.58 2.04 -12.37
N ARG A 203 0.23 3.01 -11.91
CA ARG A 203 0.55 4.22 -12.66
C ARG A 203 1.08 3.89 -14.06
N ASP A 204 2.15 3.09 -14.13
CA ASP A 204 2.85 2.82 -15.38
C ASP A 204 1.97 2.01 -16.36
N ARG A 205 1.02 1.21 -15.87
CA ARG A 205 0.05 0.48 -16.69
C ARG A 205 -1.08 1.38 -17.19
N ALA A 206 -1.65 2.21 -16.32
CA ALA A 206 -2.67 3.17 -16.68
C ALA A 206 -2.15 4.21 -17.68
N GLU A 207 -0.93 4.73 -17.50
CA GLU A 207 -0.30 5.69 -18.41
C GLU A 207 0.04 5.07 -19.77
N ARG A 208 0.40 3.77 -19.83
CA ARG A 208 0.66 3.07 -21.11
C ARG A 208 -0.62 2.84 -21.93
N GLY A 209 -1.74 2.54 -21.26
CA GLY A 209 -3.02 2.29 -21.92
C GLY A 209 -3.82 3.55 -22.25
N ALA A 210 -3.44 4.70 -21.69
CA ALA A 210 -4.14 5.97 -21.91
C ALA A 210 -3.59 6.72 -23.13
N ALA A 211 -4.49 7.28 -23.94
CA ALA A 211 -4.11 8.37 -24.84
C ALA A 211 -3.65 9.59 -24.01
N PRO A 212 -2.65 10.38 -24.45
CA PRO A 212 -2.14 11.51 -23.68
C PRO A 212 -3.27 12.46 -23.27
N VAL A 213 -3.32 12.83 -21.98
CA VAL A 213 -4.24 13.88 -21.51
C VAL A 213 -3.83 15.20 -22.18
N PRO A 214 -4.75 15.90 -22.89
CA PRO A 214 -4.42 17.20 -23.49
C PRO A 214 -4.05 18.19 -22.39
N VAL A 215 -2.84 18.74 -22.46
CA VAL A 215 -2.45 19.89 -21.60
C VAL A 215 -3.30 21.09 -22.02
N PRO A 216 -4.06 21.72 -21.11
CA PRO A 216 -4.82 22.91 -21.47
C PRO A 216 -3.85 24.00 -21.97
N ALA A 217 -4.13 24.51 -23.17
CA ALA A 217 -3.33 25.57 -23.76
C ALA A 217 -3.29 26.77 -22.80
N ARG A 218 -2.09 27.23 -22.44
CA ARG A 218 -1.93 28.47 -21.69
C ARG A 218 -2.52 29.59 -22.54
N SER A 219 -3.59 30.22 -22.06
CA SER A 219 -4.08 31.48 -22.61
C SER A 219 -3.01 32.54 -22.43
N SER A 220 -2.46 33.02 -23.55
CA SER A 220 -1.57 34.18 -23.64
C SER A 220 -2.26 35.45 -23.19
#